data_AF-E8R3Z0-F1
#
_entry.id   AF-E8R3Z0-F1
#
_cell.length_a   1.000
_cell.length_b   1.000
_cell.length_c   1.000
_cell.angle_alpha   90.00
_cell.angle_beta   90.00
_cell.angle_gamma   90.00
#
_symmetry.space_group_name_H-M   'P 1'
#
loop_
_entity.id
_entity.type
_entity.pdbx_description
1 polymer ?
#
loop_
_entity_poly.entity_id
_entity_poly.type
_entity_poly.pdbx_seq_one_letter_code
_entity_poly.pdbx_strand_id
1 'polypeptide(L)'
;MILPKRWSRIPRVAFLGTAVWLLGGGWEPQEIGSTPRWTTTRVSHTTGTDPALDDPEAILTRAGYVGDFSCGRRGCHGDVVALEINGGEWTRYARNDPHAHAYDTLDSSRSQRIFHAWNHTANRPYQRGDCLGCHALPEAPVDLSPEAHRSWFGGGIGCESCHGPARNWLVPHARPQHKDHERFKPRPLHPARLQAESCLGCHVGDATRQVDHDLIAAGHPRLHFDFAGDRHDWPTHWRPTLDQDRRPLRDAVVGRLVALDAALNLLMARADSTNPRWPELSEYNCFSCHTNLAGLPAFTLSLSDRTKSRRRPGQLDWGSWYASSLLWDAETTFLDVEETLKALREQMESDDPNPDAIRGHVREARSAIANLLKTMDADPFGTSFDSVALIRDHLNQARRLLDPGQAQGDRIRARDWDRLARLYLNLATLGDDARATSRVIAVEDAADLESLLDRLVEFLAFPQGYDSPRVSPLPPRADAPAGPN
;
A
#
# COMPACT_ATOMS: atom_id res chain seq x y z
N MET A 1 3.78 9.46 -50.94
CA MET A 1 4.44 10.70 -51.42
C MET A 1 4.15 11.77 -50.38
N ILE A 2 5.06 12.40 -49.63
CA ILE A 2 6.51 12.65 -49.70
C ILE A 2 6.98 12.87 -48.24
N LEU A 3 8.14 12.30 -47.89
CA LEU A 3 8.95 12.56 -46.68
C LEU A 3 9.58 13.97 -46.71
N PRO A 4 9.96 14.54 -45.55
CA PRO A 4 11.41 14.67 -45.25
C PRO A 4 11.72 14.48 -43.74
N LYS A 5 12.63 13.60 -43.30
CA LYS A 5 14.11 13.71 -43.16
C LYS A 5 14.66 15.06 -42.65
N ARG A 6 15.09 15.10 -41.39
CA ARG A 6 16.44 15.54 -40.92
C ARG A 6 16.57 15.37 -39.39
N TRP A 7 17.34 14.36 -38.96
CA TRP A 7 17.92 14.29 -37.60
C TRP A 7 19.42 14.12 -37.76
N SER A 8 20.21 15.01 -37.16
CA SER A 8 21.67 14.89 -37.13
C SER A 8 22.23 15.52 -35.85
N ARG A 9 23.00 14.69 -35.13
CA ARG A 9 24.08 15.03 -34.18
C ARG A 9 23.68 15.42 -32.75
N ILE A 10 23.92 14.49 -31.81
CA ILE A 10 24.18 14.76 -30.39
C ILE A 10 25.56 14.16 -30.06
N PRO A 11 26.47 14.89 -29.39
CA PRO A 11 27.80 14.39 -29.06
C PRO A 11 27.78 13.46 -27.84
N ARG A 12 28.62 12.43 -27.90
CA ARG A 12 29.01 11.57 -26.77
C ARG A 12 29.83 12.39 -25.78
N VAL A 13 29.40 12.45 -24.52
CA VAL A 13 30.25 12.91 -23.41
C VAL A 13 30.90 11.69 -22.77
N ALA A 14 32.23 11.68 -22.80
CA ALA A 14 33.09 10.67 -22.23
C ALA A 14 33.13 10.78 -20.70
N PHE A 15 32.94 9.65 -20.01
CA PHE A 15 33.33 9.50 -18.61
C PHE A 15 34.84 9.28 -18.54
N LEU A 16 35.58 10.30 -18.08
CA LEU A 16 36.97 10.16 -17.66
C LEU A 16 36.98 9.74 -16.20
N GLY A 17 37.39 8.49 -15.96
CA GLY A 17 37.71 8.00 -14.64
C GLY A 17 38.93 8.70 -14.06
N THR A 18 38.88 8.99 -12.76
CA THR A 18 40.06 9.27 -11.96
C THR A 18 40.02 8.36 -10.75
N ALA A 19 41.00 7.45 -10.72
CA ALA A 19 41.34 6.64 -9.57
C ALA A 19 42.12 7.50 -8.57
N VAL A 20 41.79 7.39 -7.29
CA VAL A 20 42.66 7.81 -6.18
C VAL A 20 42.78 6.63 -5.23
N TRP A 21 44.02 6.17 -5.04
CA TRP A 21 44.42 5.10 -4.14
C TRP A 21 44.70 5.64 -2.73
N LEU A 22 44.20 4.88 -1.75
CA LEU A 22 44.71 4.55 -0.40
C LEU A 22 45.63 5.50 0.36
N LEU A 23 45.17 5.88 1.57
CA LEU A 23 45.82 5.67 2.88
C LEU A 23 44.64 5.51 3.88
N GLY A 24 44.48 4.47 4.71
CA GLY A 24 45.45 3.73 5.51
C GLY A 24 45.23 4.11 6.98
N GLY A 25 44.29 3.46 7.67
CA GLY A 25 44.00 3.68 9.09
C GLY A 25 43.08 2.59 9.64
N GLY A 26 43.69 1.57 10.25
CA GLY A 26 43.01 0.39 10.78
C GLY A 26 42.15 0.69 12.01
N TRP A 27 41.02 0.00 12.07
CA TRP A 27 40.21 -0.15 13.27
C TRP A 27 39.96 -1.65 13.46
N GLU A 28 40.47 -2.16 14.58
CA GLU A 28 40.42 -3.56 15.01
C GLU A 28 39.16 -3.73 15.88
N PRO A 29 38.18 -4.58 15.53
CA PRO A 29 37.03 -4.81 16.39
C PRO A 29 37.40 -5.78 17.53
N GLN A 30 37.28 -5.31 18.77
CA GLN A 30 37.33 -6.15 19.96
C GLN A 30 36.20 -7.18 19.96
N GLU A 31 36.55 -8.44 20.25
CA GLU A 31 35.60 -9.52 20.52
C GLU A 31 34.73 -9.18 21.74
N ILE A 32 33.43 -9.02 21.53
CA ILE A 32 32.42 -9.05 22.60
C ILE A 32 31.66 -10.36 22.48
N GLY A 33 31.72 -11.14 23.55
CA GLY A 33 31.29 -12.52 23.60
C GLY A 33 29.78 -12.76 23.56
N SER A 34 29.48 -14.02 23.17
CA SER A 34 28.26 -14.79 23.40
C SER A 34 26.93 -14.24 22.85
N THR A 35 26.56 -14.73 21.66
CA THR A 35 25.18 -14.75 21.18
C THR A 35 24.35 -15.83 21.92
N PRO A 36 23.06 -15.59 22.22
CA PRO A 36 22.16 -16.63 22.72
C PRO A 36 21.85 -17.63 21.60
N ARG A 37 22.01 -18.93 21.87
CA ARG A 37 21.59 -20.01 20.96
C ARG A 37 20.06 -20.08 20.93
N TRP A 38 19.47 -19.76 19.80
CA TRP A 38 18.10 -20.18 19.47
C TRP A 38 18.09 -21.69 19.26
N THR A 39 17.56 -22.44 20.23
CA THR A 39 17.28 -23.88 20.05
C THR A 39 16.09 -24.04 19.12
N THR A 40 16.36 -24.42 17.87
CA THR A 40 15.33 -24.95 16.97
C THR A 40 14.97 -26.36 17.45
N THR A 41 13.75 -26.54 17.93
CA THR A 41 13.20 -27.87 18.21
C THR A 41 13.09 -28.62 16.89
N ARG A 42 14.02 -29.56 16.66
CA ARG A 42 14.06 -30.40 15.47
C ARG A 42 12.94 -31.44 15.58
N VAL A 43 11.90 -31.30 14.77
CA VAL A 43 10.90 -32.37 14.58
C VAL A 43 11.54 -33.46 13.71
N SER A 44 11.67 -34.65 14.27
CA SER A 44 12.22 -35.82 13.57
C SER A 44 11.24 -36.32 12.52
N HIS A 45 11.56 -36.16 11.23
CA HIS A 45 10.83 -36.83 10.15
C HIS A 45 11.45 -38.20 9.87
N THR A 46 10.64 -39.25 10.01
CA THR A 46 10.93 -40.62 9.60
C THR A 46 11.07 -40.69 8.08
N THR A 47 12.19 -41.23 7.61
CA THR A 47 12.49 -41.48 6.20
C THR A 47 11.64 -42.65 5.68
N GLY A 48 10.55 -42.33 4.98
CA GLY A 48 9.85 -43.24 4.08
C GLY A 48 9.90 -42.67 2.67
N THR A 49 10.47 -43.40 1.73
CA THR A 49 10.48 -43.04 0.30
C THR A 49 9.06 -43.20 -0.27
N ASP A 50 8.34 -42.09 -0.39
CA ASP A 50 7.01 -42.02 -1.02
C ASP A 50 7.18 -41.79 -2.54
N PRO A 51 6.61 -42.64 -3.42
CA PRO A 51 6.73 -42.53 -4.88
C PRO A 51 6.12 -41.26 -5.49
N ALA A 52 5.46 -40.41 -4.69
CA ALA A 52 4.83 -39.16 -5.12
C ALA A 52 5.81 -37.99 -5.36
N LEU A 53 7.12 -38.17 -5.15
CA LEU A 53 8.13 -37.11 -5.27
C LEU A 53 8.68 -36.90 -6.69
N ASP A 54 8.29 -37.73 -7.66
CA ASP A 54 8.75 -37.63 -9.05
C ASP A 54 7.74 -36.93 -9.99
N ASP A 55 6.61 -36.44 -9.48
CA ASP A 55 5.60 -35.70 -10.24
C ASP A 55 5.64 -34.18 -9.89
N PRO A 56 6.09 -33.32 -10.82
CA PRO A 56 6.10 -31.87 -10.63
C PRO A 56 4.72 -31.27 -10.32
N GLU A 57 3.63 -31.94 -10.72
CA GLU A 57 2.25 -31.51 -10.48
C GLU A 57 1.81 -31.78 -9.03
N ALA A 58 2.34 -32.83 -8.40
CA ALA A 58 2.08 -33.18 -7.00
C ALA A 58 2.83 -32.31 -6.00
N ILE A 59 3.92 -31.65 -6.40
CA ILE A 59 4.68 -30.73 -5.54
C ILE A 59 3.89 -29.44 -5.27
N LEU A 60 2.96 -29.03 -6.14
CA LEU A 60 2.16 -27.78 -6.06
C LEU A 60 1.08 -27.77 -4.93
N THR A 61 1.09 -28.73 -4.00
CA THR A 61 -0.13 -29.20 -3.32
C THR A 61 -0.23 -28.85 -1.84
N ARG A 62 -0.33 -27.56 -1.47
CA ARG A 62 -0.75 -27.20 -0.09
C ARG A 62 -1.86 -26.17 0.09
N ALA A 63 -2.18 -25.32 -0.90
CA ALA A 63 -3.35 -24.42 -0.81
C ALA A 63 -4.26 -24.35 -2.04
N GLY A 64 -4.08 -25.25 -3.02
CA GLY A 64 -4.91 -25.26 -4.22
C GLY A 64 -4.56 -24.13 -5.21
N TYR A 65 -3.34 -23.61 -5.13
CA TYR A 65 -2.74 -22.79 -6.17
C TYR A 65 -2.22 -23.67 -7.31
N VAL A 66 -2.28 -23.16 -8.54
CA VAL A 66 -1.79 -23.86 -9.75
C VAL A 66 -0.80 -23.03 -10.56
N GLY A 67 -0.50 -21.82 -10.09
CA GLY A 67 0.44 -20.90 -10.71
C GLY A 67 -0.21 -20.02 -11.77
N ASP A 68 0.35 -18.83 -11.91
CA ASP A 68 -0.14 -17.76 -12.78
C ASP A 68 -0.19 -18.14 -14.27
N PHE A 69 0.79 -18.92 -14.75
CA PHE A 69 0.84 -19.39 -16.14
C PHE A 69 -0.36 -20.24 -16.56
N SER A 70 -1.09 -20.84 -15.61
CA SER A 70 -2.29 -21.62 -15.90
C SER A 70 -3.41 -20.76 -16.51
N CYS A 71 -3.49 -19.49 -16.12
CA CYS A 71 -4.43 -18.50 -16.65
C CYS A 71 -4.00 -17.97 -18.04
N GLY A 72 -2.68 -17.85 -18.25
CA GLY A 72 -2.05 -17.29 -19.46
C GLY A 72 -1.99 -18.21 -20.68
N ARG A 73 -2.73 -19.32 -20.72
CA ARG A 73 -2.79 -20.15 -21.93
C ARG A 73 -3.56 -19.43 -23.04
N ARG A 74 -3.18 -19.66 -24.31
CA ARG A 74 -3.79 -18.98 -25.49
C ARG A 74 -5.31 -19.20 -25.63
N GLY A 75 -5.85 -20.30 -25.09
CA GLY A 75 -7.29 -20.57 -25.04
C GLY A 75 -8.02 -20.00 -23.81
N CYS A 76 -7.30 -19.28 -22.96
CA CYS A 76 -7.78 -18.68 -21.71
C CYS A 76 -7.57 -17.16 -21.76
N HIS A 77 -6.64 -16.63 -20.96
CA HIS A 77 -6.38 -15.19 -20.85
C HIS A 77 -5.02 -14.74 -21.45
N GLY A 78 -4.34 -15.63 -22.18
CA GLY A 78 -3.01 -15.38 -22.77
C GLY A 78 -2.99 -15.04 -24.26
N ASP A 79 -4.09 -14.56 -24.83
CA ASP A 79 -4.06 -14.06 -26.21
C ASP A 79 -3.17 -12.81 -26.29
N VAL A 80 -2.26 -12.82 -27.27
CA VAL A 80 -1.29 -11.75 -27.54
C VAL A 80 -1.76 -10.82 -28.66
N VAL A 81 -2.83 -11.21 -29.38
CA VAL A 81 -3.42 -10.46 -30.50
C VAL A 81 -4.76 -9.83 -30.09
N ALA A 82 -5.26 -10.11 -28.89
CA ALA A 82 -6.46 -9.47 -28.35
C ALA A 82 -6.24 -7.94 -28.29
N LEU A 83 -6.79 -7.25 -29.28
CA LEU A 83 -6.84 -5.77 -29.33
C LEU A 83 -7.72 -5.24 -28.17
N GLU A 84 -8.67 -6.06 -27.72
CA GLU A 84 -9.47 -5.85 -26.52
C GLU A 84 -8.79 -6.44 -25.29
N ILE A 85 -9.28 -6.10 -24.09
CA ILE A 85 -8.82 -6.73 -22.85
C ILE A 85 -9.24 -8.21 -22.77
N ASN A 86 -10.31 -8.60 -23.49
CA ASN A 86 -10.90 -9.93 -23.47
C ASN A 86 -9.99 -11.01 -24.01
N GLY A 87 -9.67 -11.99 -23.15
CA GLY A 87 -8.78 -13.09 -23.49
C GLY A 87 -7.31 -12.71 -23.50
N GLY A 88 -6.96 -11.44 -23.25
CA GLY A 88 -5.59 -10.93 -23.16
C GLY A 88 -5.24 -10.37 -21.78
N GLU A 89 -6.07 -10.64 -20.76
CA GLU A 89 -5.91 -10.12 -19.40
C GLU A 89 -4.54 -10.50 -18.82
N TRP A 90 -4.14 -11.78 -18.93
CA TRP A 90 -2.83 -12.25 -18.46
C TRP A 90 -1.68 -11.59 -19.25
N THR A 91 -1.81 -11.46 -20.56
CA THR A 91 -0.79 -10.81 -21.40
C THR A 91 -0.56 -9.35 -20.99
N ARG A 92 -1.63 -8.63 -20.63
CA ARG A 92 -1.55 -7.23 -20.16
C ARG A 92 -0.96 -7.14 -18.77
N TYR A 93 -1.40 -8.02 -17.86
CA TYR A 93 -0.83 -8.17 -16.53
C TYR A 93 0.69 -8.40 -16.61
N ALA A 94 1.13 -9.44 -17.31
CA ALA A 94 2.53 -9.85 -17.38
C ALA A 94 3.47 -8.80 -18.04
N ARG A 95 2.91 -7.84 -18.80
CA ARG A 95 3.69 -6.81 -19.50
C ARG A 95 3.73 -5.47 -18.78
N ASN A 96 2.63 -5.09 -18.15
CA ASN A 96 2.41 -3.72 -17.71
C ASN A 96 2.24 -3.62 -16.20
N ASP A 97 1.77 -4.69 -15.54
CA ASP A 97 1.42 -4.65 -14.13
C ASP A 97 2.67 -4.83 -13.24
N PRO A 98 2.97 -3.88 -12.32
CA PRO A 98 4.09 -4.01 -11.39
C PRO A 98 4.04 -5.28 -10.54
N HIS A 99 2.85 -5.82 -10.28
CA HIS A 99 2.66 -7.06 -9.54
C HIS A 99 3.36 -8.27 -10.21
N ALA A 100 3.39 -8.31 -11.55
CA ALA A 100 4.10 -9.35 -12.30
C ALA A 100 5.62 -9.33 -12.10
N HIS A 101 6.15 -8.18 -11.68
CA HIS A 101 7.59 -7.94 -11.48
C HIS A 101 7.97 -7.82 -9.99
N ALA A 102 7.04 -8.10 -9.09
CA ALA A 102 7.27 -7.98 -7.65
C ALA A 102 8.40 -8.91 -7.16
N TYR A 103 8.50 -10.13 -7.71
CA TYR A 103 9.55 -11.08 -7.36
C TYR A 103 10.92 -10.59 -7.83
N ASP A 104 11.02 -10.08 -9.06
CA ASP A 104 12.26 -9.55 -9.64
C ASP A 104 12.81 -8.37 -8.82
N THR A 105 11.92 -7.59 -8.19
CA THR A 105 12.30 -6.49 -7.30
C THR A 105 13.18 -6.98 -6.14
N LEU A 106 12.98 -8.20 -5.65
CA LEU A 106 13.78 -8.78 -4.56
C LEU A 106 15.25 -9.02 -4.95
N ASP A 107 15.56 -9.09 -6.25
CA ASP A 107 16.93 -9.23 -6.73
C ASP A 107 17.63 -7.90 -7.01
N SER A 108 16.92 -6.78 -6.94
CA SER A 108 17.49 -5.46 -7.21
C SER A 108 18.60 -5.09 -6.22
N SER A 109 19.55 -4.26 -6.65
CA SER A 109 20.61 -3.75 -5.76
C SER A 109 20.04 -2.99 -4.55
N ARG A 110 18.85 -2.38 -4.67
CA ARG A 110 18.18 -1.69 -3.56
C ARG A 110 17.69 -2.72 -2.53
N SER A 111 16.98 -3.76 -2.96
CA SER A 111 16.45 -4.80 -2.07
C SER A 111 17.56 -5.56 -1.35
N GLN A 112 18.68 -5.84 -2.03
CA GLN A 112 19.84 -6.46 -1.39
C GLN A 112 20.45 -5.57 -0.31
N ARG A 113 20.52 -4.24 -0.51
CA ARG A 113 20.98 -3.29 0.51
C ARG A 113 20.03 -3.24 1.71
N ILE A 114 18.72 -3.18 1.46
CA ILE A 114 17.69 -3.19 2.52
C ILE A 114 17.85 -4.46 3.38
N PHE A 115 17.92 -5.61 2.73
CA PHE A 115 18.01 -6.88 3.43
C PHE A 115 19.32 -7.04 4.23
N HIS A 116 20.44 -6.60 3.67
CA HIS A 116 21.73 -6.59 4.39
C HIS A 116 21.69 -5.68 5.63
N ALA A 117 21.05 -4.51 5.52
CA ALA A 117 20.89 -3.58 6.64
C ALA A 117 19.94 -4.13 7.72
N TRP A 118 18.91 -4.88 7.33
CA TRP A 118 17.88 -5.40 8.25
C TRP A 118 18.30 -6.69 8.98
N ASN A 119 18.84 -7.69 8.28
CA ASN A 119 18.96 -9.05 8.81
C ASN A 119 20.41 -9.51 9.02
N HIS A 120 21.42 -8.77 8.54
CA HIS A 120 22.86 -9.07 8.67
C HIS A 120 23.29 -10.52 8.32
N THR A 121 22.45 -11.28 7.62
CA THR A 121 22.72 -12.68 7.23
C THR A 121 23.11 -12.80 5.76
N ALA A 122 23.71 -13.94 5.39
CA ALA A 122 24.14 -14.23 4.02
C ALA A 122 22.98 -14.65 3.08
N ASN A 123 21.75 -14.72 3.57
CA ASN A 123 20.59 -15.09 2.75
C ASN A 123 20.28 -14.00 1.72
N ARG A 124 19.57 -14.36 0.65
CA ARG A 124 19.04 -13.38 -0.31
C ARG A 124 17.55 -13.14 -0.05
N PRO A 125 17.01 -11.94 -0.37
CA PRO A 125 15.61 -11.60 -0.07
C PRO A 125 14.61 -12.59 -0.69
N TYR A 126 14.86 -13.03 -1.93
CA TYR A 126 13.99 -13.99 -2.63
C TYR A 126 13.97 -15.39 -1.99
N GLN A 127 14.83 -15.68 -1.01
CA GLN A 127 14.87 -16.98 -0.32
C GLN A 127 14.07 -16.97 0.99
N ARG A 128 13.48 -15.82 1.33
CA ARG A 128 12.87 -15.58 2.63
C ARG A 128 11.36 -15.49 2.52
N GLY A 129 10.66 -16.26 3.35
CA GLY A 129 9.20 -16.32 3.35
C GLY A 129 8.51 -15.00 3.72
N ASP A 130 9.13 -14.19 4.57
CA ASP A 130 8.63 -12.85 4.94
C ASP A 130 8.68 -11.86 3.77
N CYS A 131 9.73 -11.91 2.93
CA CYS A 131 9.78 -11.13 1.69
C CYS A 131 8.83 -11.68 0.63
N LEU A 132 8.83 -13.00 0.43
CA LEU A 132 8.01 -13.67 -0.60
C LEU A 132 6.51 -13.52 -0.32
N GLY A 133 6.10 -13.34 0.94
CA GLY A 133 4.70 -13.18 1.33
C GLY A 133 3.96 -12.03 0.62
N CYS A 134 4.69 -10.98 0.20
CA CYS A 134 4.15 -9.83 -0.54
C CYS A 134 4.72 -9.66 -1.95
N HIS A 135 5.77 -10.40 -2.31
CA HIS A 135 6.49 -10.24 -3.58
C HIS A 135 6.30 -11.40 -4.55
N ALA A 136 5.63 -12.46 -4.14
CA ALA A 136 5.35 -13.58 -5.02
C ALA A 136 4.05 -14.30 -4.62
N LEU A 137 3.61 -15.23 -5.45
CA LEU A 137 2.47 -16.07 -5.13
C LEU A 137 2.69 -16.75 -3.78
N PRO A 138 1.74 -16.63 -2.83
CA PRO A 138 1.91 -17.19 -1.50
C PRO A 138 2.01 -18.72 -1.55
N GLU A 139 2.67 -19.29 -0.54
CA GLU A 139 2.74 -20.73 -0.29
C GLU A 139 3.41 -21.56 -1.39
N ALA A 140 4.75 -21.55 -1.41
CA ALA A 140 5.49 -22.54 -2.19
C ALA A 140 5.59 -23.89 -1.48
N PRO A 141 5.75 -24.97 -2.27
CA PRO A 141 6.32 -26.21 -1.78
C PRO A 141 7.66 -25.97 -1.06
N VAL A 142 7.90 -26.75 0.00
CA VAL A 142 9.21 -26.77 0.68
C VAL A 142 10.24 -27.46 -0.22
N ASP A 143 11.52 -27.07 -0.08
CA ASP A 143 12.67 -27.72 -0.75
C ASP A 143 12.64 -27.72 -2.29
N LEU A 144 12.22 -26.61 -2.90
CA LEU A 144 12.28 -26.44 -4.35
C LEU A 144 13.73 -26.36 -4.87
N SER A 145 13.98 -27.01 -6.01
CA SER A 145 15.18 -26.72 -6.81
C SER A 145 15.19 -25.24 -7.24
N PRO A 146 16.36 -24.65 -7.54
CA PRO A 146 16.43 -23.27 -8.01
C PRO A 146 15.55 -23.01 -9.25
N GLU A 147 15.44 -23.98 -10.15
CA GLU A 147 14.60 -23.90 -11.35
C GLU A 147 13.11 -23.92 -10.99
N ALA A 148 12.70 -24.84 -10.10
CA ALA A 148 11.31 -24.93 -9.65
C ALA A 148 10.90 -23.70 -8.83
N HIS A 149 11.80 -23.17 -8.00
CA HIS A 149 11.62 -21.93 -7.25
C HIS A 149 11.36 -20.75 -8.21
N ARG A 150 12.21 -20.57 -9.22
CA ARG A 150 12.02 -19.51 -10.23
C ARG A 150 10.73 -19.72 -11.04
N SER A 151 10.40 -20.95 -11.39
CA SER A 151 9.17 -21.25 -12.14
C SER A 151 7.91 -20.93 -11.34
N TRP A 152 7.94 -21.11 -10.02
CA TRP A 152 6.80 -20.86 -9.14
C TRP A 152 6.65 -19.38 -8.82
N PHE A 153 7.73 -18.73 -8.35
CA PHE A 153 7.69 -17.36 -7.86
C PHE A 153 7.97 -16.29 -8.94
N GLY A 154 8.56 -16.66 -10.07
CA GLY A 154 8.95 -15.72 -11.13
C GLY A 154 7.77 -15.00 -11.79
N GLY A 155 6.54 -15.46 -11.58
CA GLY A 155 5.33 -14.74 -11.99
C GLY A 155 4.92 -13.59 -11.06
N GLY A 156 5.67 -13.34 -9.98
CA GLY A 156 5.36 -12.30 -9.00
C GLY A 156 4.02 -12.54 -8.31
N ILE A 157 3.25 -11.47 -8.11
CA ILE A 157 1.91 -11.49 -7.51
C ILE A 157 0.87 -11.81 -8.60
N GLY A 158 0.74 -13.10 -8.90
CA GLY A 158 -0.09 -13.63 -10.00
C GLY A 158 -1.61 -13.54 -9.81
N CYS A 159 -2.34 -13.99 -10.84
CA CYS A 159 -3.81 -13.97 -10.89
C CYS A 159 -4.47 -14.50 -9.61
N GLU A 160 -3.96 -15.60 -9.05
CA GLU A 160 -4.52 -16.28 -7.89
C GLU A 160 -4.33 -15.51 -6.57
N SER A 161 -3.43 -14.52 -6.51
CA SER A 161 -3.31 -13.62 -5.35
C SER A 161 -4.58 -12.79 -5.16
N CYS A 162 -5.17 -12.32 -6.26
CA CYS A 162 -6.39 -11.51 -6.25
C CYS A 162 -7.65 -12.37 -6.44
N HIS A 163 -7.64 -13.31 -7.38
CA HIS A 163 -8.78 -14.17 -7.72
C HIS A 163 -8.93 -15.40 -6.81
N GLY A 164 -7.98 -15.63 -5.92
CA GLY A 164 -7.93 -16.79 -5.04
C GLY A 164 -7.38 -18.06 -5.72
N PRO A 165 -7.14 -19.13 -4.94
CA PRO A 165 -6.52 -20.37 -5.44
C PRO A 165 -7.39 -21.05 -6.50
N ALA A 166 -6.82 -21.37 -7.66
CA ALA A 166 -7.56 -21.75 -8.85
C ALA A 166 -7.79 -23.25 -9.05
N ARG A 167 -7.18 -24.13 -8.25
CA ARG A 167 -7.31 -25.59 -8.40
C ARG A 167 -8.75 -26.07 -8.60
N ASN A 168 -9.68 -25.51 -7.84
CA ASN A 168 -11.06 -25.99 -7.83
C ASN A 168 -11.95 -25.33 -8.90
N TRP A 169 -11.52 -24.19 -9.47
CA TRP A 169 -12.33 -23.45 -10.44
C TRP A 169 -11.68 -23.33 -11.82
N LEU A 170 -10.37 -23.50 -12.00
CA LEU A 170 -9.67 -23.34 -13.28
C LEU A 170 -10.31 -24.16 -14.42
N VAL A 171 -10.43 -25.48 -14.23
CA VAL A 171 -10.96 -26.36 -15.28
C VAL A 171 -12.47 -26.16 -15.50
N PRO A 172 -13.31 -26.08 -14.46
CA PRO A 172 -14.73 -25.76 -14.63
C PRO A 172 -14.99 -24.37 -15.23
N HIS A 173 -14.14 -23.37 -14.93
CA HIS A 173 -14.25 -21.99 -15.42
C HIS A 173 -14.18 -21.91 -16.94
N ALA A 174 -13.35 -22.73 -17.58
CA ALA A 174 -13.24 -22.79 -19.03
C ALA A 174 -14.49 -23.38 -19.73
N ARG A 175 -15.45 -23.93 -18.98
CA ARG A 175 -16.65 -24.57 -19.54
C ARG A 175 -17.83 -23.59 -19.56
N PRO A 176 -18.77 -23.69 -20.51
CA PRO A 176 -19.94 -22.81 -20.54
C PRO A 176 -20.76 -22.79 -19.24
N GLN A 177 -20.80 -23.91 -18.52
CA GLN A 177 -21.56 -24.10 -17.27
C GLN A 177 -20.96 -23.37 -16.07
N HIS A 178 -19.80 -22.71 -16.19
CA HIS A 178 -19.25 -21.91 -15.08
C HIS A 178 -20.21 -20.81 -14.62
N LYS A 179 -21.07 -20.32 -15.53
CA LYS A 179 -22.06 -19.28 -15.24
C LYS A 179 -23.10 -19.73 -14.22
N ASP A 180 -23.38 -21.03 -14.17
CA ASP A 180 -24.46 -21.64 -13.38
C ASP A 180 -24.02 -22.01 -11.95
N HIS A 181 -22.72 -21.92 -11.65
CA HIS A 181 -22.17 -22.37 -10.36
C HIS A 181 -21.11 -21.41 -9.82
N GLU A 182 -21.40 -20.75 -8.69
CA GLU A 182 -20.45 -19.84 -8.03
C GLU A 182 -19.11 -20.48 -7.69
N ARG A 183 -19.09 -21.76 -7.30
CA ARG A 183 -17.85 -22.51 -7.03
C ARG A 183 -16.92 -22.69 -8.23
N PHE A 184 -17.40 -22.41 -9.45
CA PHE A 184 -16.61 -22.46 -10.69
C PHE A 184 -16.09 -21.09 -11.11
N LYS A 185 -16.29 -20.07 -10.26
CA LYS A 185 -15.85 -18.70 -10.51
C LYS A 185 -14.69 -18.34 -9.58
N PRO A 186 -13.75 -17.50 -10.04
CA PRO A 186 -12.77 -16.89 -9.16
C PRO A 186 -13.46 -15.98 -8.13
N ARG A 187 -12.71 -15.55 -7.11
CA ARG A 187 -13.12 -14.42 -6.25
C ARG A 187 -13.51 -13.24 -7.15
N PRO A 188 -14.72 -12.68 -7.00
CA PRO A 188 -15.14 -11.53 -7.78
C PRO A 188 -14.41 -10.28 -7.27
N LEU A 189 -13.86 -9.50 -8.21
CA LEU A 189 -13.15 -8.25 -7.94
C LEU A 189 -13.91 -7.02 -8.47
N HIS A 190 -15.15 -7.20 -8.93
CA HIS A 190 -15.98 -6.07 -9.37
C HIS A 190 -16.54 -5.24 -8.20
N PRO A 191 -17.06 -5.84 -7.11
CA PRO A 191 -17.43 -5.08 -5.92
C PRO A 191 -16.20 -4.41 -5.32
N ALA A 192 -16.22 -3.08 -5.19
CA ALA A 192 -15.09 -2.30 -4.67
C ALA A 192 -14.55 -2.81 -3.33
N ARG A 193 -15.43 -3.27 -2.45
CA ARG A 193 -15.07 -3.86 -1.16
C ARG A 193 -14.17 -5.10 -1.34
N LEU A 194 -14.61 -6.08 -2.12
CA LEU A 194 -13.88 -7.34 -2.32
C LEU A 194 -12.56 -7.11 -3.08
N GLN A 195 -12.55 -6.13 -3.99
CA GLN A 195 -11.33 -5.71 -4.66
C GLN A 195 -10.33 -5.11 -3.67
N ALA A 196 -10.75 -4.13 -2.87
CA ALA A 196 -9.91 -3.49 -1.88
C ALA A 196 -9.37 -4.49 -0.86
N GLU A 197 -10.22 -5.38 -0.31
CA GLU A 197 -9.84 -6.43 0.63
C GLU A 197 -8.75 -7.37 0.08
N SER A 198 -8.70 -7.59 -1.24
CA SER A 198 -7.69 -8.43 -1.88
C SER A 198 -6.29 -7.79 -1.88
N CYS A 199 -6.17 -6.48 -1.70
CA CYS A 199 -4.90 -5.75 -1.68
C CYS A 199 -4.25 -5.70 -0.28
N LEU A 200 -5.06 -5.78 0.78
CA LEU A 200 -4.65 -5.32 2.12
C LEU A 200 -3.62 -6.22 2.80
N GLY A 201 -3.60 -7.52 2.50
CA GLY A 201 -2.63 -8.45 3.08
C GLY A 201 -1.18 -8.03 2.79
N CYS A 202 -0.94 -7.39 1.64
CA CYS A 202 0.39 -6.91 1.24
C CYS A 202 0.56 -5.40 1.41
N HIS A 203 -0.48 -4.60 1.13
CA HIS A 203 -0.41 -3.13 1.14
C HIS A 203 -0.74 -2.48 2.48
N VAL A 204 -1.23 -3.25 3.46
CA VAL A 204 -1.35 -2.84 4.87
C VAL A 204 -0.53 -3.77 5.75
N GLY A 205 -0.58 -5.07 5.43
CA GLY A 205 0.09 -6.12 6.18
C GLY A 205 -0.87 -6.92 7.05
N ASP A 206 -0.39 -8.07 7.52
CA ASP A 206 -1.10 -8.95 8.45
C ASP A 206 -0.10 -9.62 9.40
N ALA A 207 -0.56 -10.51 10.28
CA ALA A 207 0.31 -11.18 11.26
C ALA A 207 1.54 -11.90 10.65
N THR A 208 1.47 -12.30 9.37
CA THR A 208 2.51 -13.01 8.63
C THR A 208 3.28 -12.14 7.63
N ARG A 209 2.70 -11.00 7.23
CA ARG A 209 3.24 -10.05 6.24
C ARG A 209 3.39 -8.68 6.88
N GLN A 210 4.45 -8.49 7.66
CA GLN A 210 4.65 -7.25 8.41
C GLN A 210 5.81 -6.44 7.85
N VAL A 211 5.57 -5.14 7.71
CA VAL A 211 6.62 -4.14 7.53
C VAL A 211 6.70 -3.36 8.83
N ASP A 212 7.67 -3.74 9.67
CA ASP A 212 7.95 -3.09 10.95
C ASP A 212 8.89 -1.90 10.77
N HIS A 213 9.09 -1.13 11.84
CA HIS A 213 9.94 0.05 11.83
C HIS A 213 11.39 -0.30 11.46
N ASP A 214 11.90 -1.45 11.90
CA ASP A 214 13.27 -1.89 11.59
C ASP A 214 13.44 -2.11 10.07
N LEU A 215 12.47 -2.75 9.42
CA LEU A 215 12.50 -2.98 7.98
C LEU A 215 12.35 -1.66 7.19
N ILE A 216 11.53 -0.73 7.68
CA ILE A 216 11.42 0.62 7.11
C ILE A 216 12.73 1.39 7.27
N ALA A 217 13.36 1.33 8.45
CA ALA A 217 14.65 1.96 8.73
C ALA A 217 15.79 1.40 7.86
N ALA A 218 15.71 0.12 7.49
CA ALA A 218 16.61 -0.50 6.53
C ALA A 218 16.40 -0.02 5.07
N GLY A 219 15.30 0.69 4.79
CA GLY A 219 15.00 1.32 3.50
C GLY A 219 13.83 0.71 2.72
N HIS A 220 13.08 -0.22 3.32
CA HIS A 220 11.83 -0.71 2.74
C HIS A 220 10.79 0.42 2.74
N PRO A 221 10.01 0.60 1.65
CA PRO A 221 8.91 1.56 1.66
C PRO A 221 7.90 1.27 2.76
N ARG A 222 7.36 2.33 3.39
CA ARG A 222 6.19 2.18 4.27
C ARG A 222 4.99 1.75 3.43
N LEU A 223 4.16 0.89 4.00
CA LEU A 223 2.91 0.46 3.39
C LEU A 223 1.84 1.54 3.59
N HIS A 224 1.66 2.39 2.58
CA HIS A 224 0.65 3.46 2.56
C HIS A 224 -0.37 3.17 1.45
N PHE A 225 -1.37 2.35 1.79
CA PHE A 225 -2.43 2.00 0.84
C PHE A 225 -3.49 3.09 0.75
N ASP A 226 -3.90 3.46 -0.46
CA ASP A 226 -5.13 4.20 -0.74
C ASP A 226 -5.83 3.59 -1.95
N PHE A 227 -6.91 2.85 -1.69
CA PHE A 227 -7.61 2.11 -2.74
C PHE A 227 -8.03 2.95 -3.95
N ALA A 228 -8.43 4.21 -3.76
CA ALA A 228 -8.88 5.06 -4.86
C ALA A 228 -7.69 5.51 -5.73
N GLY A 229 -6.59 5.93 -5.10
CA GLY A 229 -5.34 6.28 -5.79
C GLY A 229 -4.71 5.05 -6.47
N ASP A 230 -4.52 3.96 -5.72
CA ASP A 230 -3.91 2.73 -6.24
C ASP A 230 -4.72 2.16 -7.43
N ARG A 231 -6.05 2.12 -7.34
CA ARG A 231 -6.91 1.68 -8.45
C ARG A 231 -6.85 2.62 -9.66
N HIS A 232 -6.58 3.91 -9.47
CA HIS A 232 -6.40 4.87 -10.56
C HIS A 232 -5.08 4.63 -11.31
N ASP A 233 -4.00 4.41 -10.56
CA ASP A 233 -2.64 4.32 -11.12
C ASP A 233 -2.33 2.97 -11.78
N TRP A 234 -3.06 1.92 -11.43
CA TRP A 234 -2.76 0.57 -11.92
C TRP A 234 -3.20 0.34 -13.36
N PRO A 235 -2.35 -0.29 -14.19
CA PRO A 235 -2.71 -0.67 -15.54
C PRO A 235 -3.91 -1.63 -15.54
N THR A 236 -5.01 -1.20 -16.14
CA THR A 236 -6.21 -2.03 -16.22
C THR A 236 -5.97 -3.21 -17.16
N HIS A 237 -6.20 -4.40 -16.62
CA HIS A 237 -6.21 -5.66 -17.37
C HIS A 237 -7.58 -6.37 -17.26
N TRP A 238 -8.63 -5.63 -16.89
CA TRP A 238 -10.04 -6.04 -16.91
C TRP A 238 -10.88 -5.11 -17.79
N ARG A 239 -12.10 -5.53 -18.15
CA ARG A 239 -12.98 -4.78 -19.07
C ARG A 239 -13.37 -3.40 -18.48
N PRO A 240 -13.24 -2.29 -19.23
CA PRO A 240 -13.70 -0.98 -18.75
C PRO A 240 -15.22 -0.90 -18.57
N THR A 241 -15.99 -1.76 -19.27
CA THR A 241 -17.45 -1.84 -19.09
C THR A 241 -17.83 -2.29 -17.67
N LEU A 242 -16.94 -3.00 -16.98
CA LEU A 242 -17.15 -3.40 -15.58
C LEU A 242 -16.83 -2.25 -14.60
N ASP A 243 -16.32 -1.12 -15.07
CA ASP A 243 -16.12 0.10 -14.27
C ASP A 243 -17.21 1.16 -14.52
N GLN A 244 -18.26 0.87 -15.32
CA GLN A 244 -19.30 1.85 -15.64
C GLN A 244 -20.17 2.24 -14.44
N ASP A 245 -20.29 1.36 -13.44
CA ASP A 245 -21.04 1.62 -12.21
C ASP A 245 -20.18 2.28 -11.10
N ARG A 246 -18.92 2.64 -11.41
CA ARG A 246 -17.95 3.18 -10.44
C ARG A 246 -18.53 4.38 -9.69
N ARG A 247 -18.33 4.39 -8.39
CA ARG A 247 -18.77 5.47 -7.49
C ARG A 247 -17.55 5.97 -6.75
N PRO A 248 -16.78 6.94 -7.30
CA PRO A 248 -15.45 7.29 -6.78
C PRO A 248 -15.44 7.58 -5.27
N LEU A 249 -16.40 8.37 -4.78
CA LEU A 249 -16.48 8.67 -3.34
C LEU A 249 -16.81 7.42 -2.52
N ARG A 250 -17.81 6.63 -2.94
CA ARG A 250 -18.19 5.40 -2.23
C ARG A 250 -17.02 4.41 -2.21
N ASP A 251 -16.35 4.22 -3.33
CA ASP A 251 -15.24 3.29 -3.49
C ASP A 251 -14.06 3.71 -2.60
N ALA A 252 -13.74 5.02 -2.57
CA ALA A 252 -12.73 5.55 -1.66
C ALA A 252 -13.09 5.36 -0.19
N VAL A 253 -14.34 5.64 0.21
CA VAL A 253 -14.80 5.44 1.60
C VAL A 253 -14.72 3.96 1.98
N VAL A 254 -15.23 3.06 1.13
CA VAL A 254 -15.16 1.61 1.35
C VAL A 254 -13.71 1.16 1.48
N GLY A 255 -12.85 1.57 0.53
CA GLY A 255 -11.42 1.23 0.52
C GLY A 255 -10.71 1.65 1.80
N ARG A 256 -11.06 2.82 2.34
CA ARG A 256 -10.49 3.33 3.60
C ARG A 256 -10.98 2.58 4.82
N LEU A 257 -12.27 2.27 4.88
CA LEU A 257 -12.85 1.50 5.98
C LEU A 257 -12.25 0.09 6.05
N VAL A 258 -12.10 -0.59 4.91
CA VAL A 258 -11.46 -1.92 4.89
C VAL A 258 -9.97 -1.84 5.19
N ALA A 259 -9.26 -0.81 4.69
CA ALA A 259 -7.85 -0.60 5.00
C ALA A 259 -7.62 -0.31 6.49
N LEU A 260 -8.51 0.49 7.11
CA LEU A 260 -8.51 0.71 8.54
C LEU A 260 -8.81 -0.59 9.31
N ASP A 261 -9.79 -1.38 8.90
CA ASP A 261 -10.05 -2.69 9.53
C ASP A 261 -8.82 -3.61 9.48
N ALA A 262 -8.13 -3.65 8.34
CA ALA A 262 -6.88 -4.40 8.19
C ALA A 262 -5.76 -3.87 9.08
N ALA A 263 -5.58 -2.55 9.15
CA ALA A 263 -4.58 -1.92 10.03
C ALA A 263 -4.88 -2.20 11.51
N LEU A 264 -6.16 -2.16 11.91
CA LEU A 264 -6.59 -2.54 13.25
C LEU A 264 -6.36 -4.03 13.53
N ASN A 265 -6.57 -4.90 12.55
CA ASN A 265 -6.27 -6.33 12.68
C ASN A 265 -4.76 -6.59 12.85
N LEU A 266 -3.91 -5.86 12.11
CA LEU A 266 -2.46 -5.90 12.29
C LEU A 266 -2.05 -5.37 13.67
N LEU A 267 -2.61 -4.25 14.12
CA LEU A 267 -2.39 -3.70 15.46
C LEU A 267 -2.75 -4.71 16.55
N MET A 268 -3.86 -5.42 16.39
CA MET A 268 -4.27 -6.49 17.33
C MET A 268 -3.24 -7.63 17.39
N ALA A 269 -2.65 -8.01 16.25
CA ALA A 269 -1.61 -9.03 16.20
C ALA A 269 -0.30 -8.53 16.87
N ARG A 270 0.04 -7.25 16.69
CA ARG A 270 1.21 -6.63 17.33
C ARG A 270 1.02 -6.44 18.84
N ALA A 271 -0.20 -6.16 19.27
CA ALA A 271 -0.60 -6.04 20.69
C ALA A 271 -0.73 -7.39 21.39
N ASP A 272 -0.25 -8.49 20.80
CA ASP A 272 -0.16 -9.76 21.50
C ASP A 272 0.88 -9.66 22.63
N SER A 273 0.52 -10.11 23.82
CA SER A 273 1.36 -10.08 25.03
C SER A 273 2.73 -10.79 24.88
N THR A 274 2.87 -11.65 23.88
CA THR A 274 4.11 -12.36 23.59
C THR A 274 5.06 -11.58 22.70
N ASN A 275 4.64 -10.44 22.13
CA ASN A 275 5.47 -9.60 21.27
C ASN A 275 6.45 -8.75 22.10
N PRO A 276 7.77 -8.99 22.01
CA PRO A 276 8.76 -8.23 22.77
C PRO A 276 9.00 -6.81 22.24
N ARG A 277 8.46 -6.46 21.06
CA ARG A 277 8.68 -5.18 20.37
C ARG A 277 7.47 -4.24 20.48
N TRP A 278 6.73 -4.32 21.58
CA TRP A 278 5.55 -3.50 21.79
C TRP A 278 5.88 -2.16 22.48
N PRO A 279 5.27 -1.04 22.04
CA PRO A 279 4.48 -0.88 20.82
C PRO A 279 5.38 -0.86 19.58
N GLU A 280 4.86 -1.37 18.47
CA GLU A 280 5.56 -1.31 17.18
C GLU A 280 5.58 0.13 16.66
N LEU A 281 6.77 0.70 16.43
CA LEU A 281 6.93 2.11 16.08
C LEU A 281 6.33 2.47 14.71
N SER A 282 6.15 1.49 13.81
CA SER A 282 5.52 1.71 12.51
C SER A 282 4.02 2.07 12.61
N GLU A 283 3.39 1.91 13.78
CA GLU A 283 2.00 2.32 14.06
C GLU A 283 1.84 3.84 14.19
N TYR A 284 2.94 4.54 14.45
CA TYR A 284 2.96 5.98 14.70
C TYR A 284 3.36 6.78 13.46
N ASN A 285 3.04 8.06 13.49
CA ASN A 285 3.47 9.01 12.49
C ASN A 285 4.99 9.18 12.53
N CYS A 286 5.67 8.88 11.42
CA CYS A 286 7.13 9.01 11.30
C CYS A 286 7.61 10.43 11.64
N PHE A 287 6.83 11.48 11.36
CA PHE A 287 7.18 12.87 11.63
C PHE A 287 7.09 13.26 13.12
N SER A 288 6.55 12.40 13.98
CA SER A 288 6.65 12.60 15.44
C SER A 288 8.10 12.50 15.91
N CYS A 289 8.96 11.73 15.22
CA CYS A 289 10.40 11.60 15.52
C CYS A 289 11.29 12.17 14.40
N HIS A 290 10.97 11.90 13.13
CA HIS A 290 11.76 12.25 11.95
C HIS A 290 11.35 13.60 11.34
N THR A 291 11.33 14.65 12.16
CA THR A 291 11.06 16.02 11.70
C THR A 291 12.32 16.88 11.75
N ASN A 292 12.40 17.87 10.87
CA ASN A 292 13.51 18.82 10.89
C ASN A 292 13.35 19.79 12.07
N LEU A 293 14.19 19.62 13.08
CA LEU A 293 14.23 20.51 14.25
C LEU A 293 14.54 21.96 13.86
N ALA A 294 15.33 22.21 12.81
CA ALA A 294 15.75 23.55 12.41
C ALA A 294 14.62 24.42 11.81
N GLY A 295 13.52 23.80 11.36
CA GLY A 295 12.34 24.50 10.82
C GLY A 295 11.16 24.56 11.79
N LEU A 296 11.21 23.81 12.89
CA LEU A 296 10.22 23.91 13.94
C LEU A 296 10.60 25.05 14.87
N PRO A 297 9.68 25.98 15.18
CA PRO A 297 9.83 26.83 16.36
C PRO A 297 9.68 26.00 17.65
N ALA A 298 10.12 24.73 17.70
CA ALA A 298 9.96 23.86 18.86
C ALA A 298 10.78 24.34 20.06
N PHE A 299 11.91 25.03 19.82
CA PHE A 299 12.66 25.73 20.86
C PHE A 299 12.12 27.15 21.15
N THR A 300 11.22 27.68 20.32
CA THR A 300 10.61 29.03 20.45
C THR A 300 9.10 29.00 20.65
N LEU A 301 8.50 27.82 20.92
CA LEU A 301 7.14 27.75 21.45
C LEU A 301 7.19 28.38 22.83
N SER A 302 6.65 29.60 22.92
CA SER A 302 6.31 30.24 24.17
C SER A 302 5.61 29.21 25.07
N LEU A 303 5.90 29.26 26.37
CA LEU A 303 5.19 28.46 27.39
C LEU A 303 3.65 28.57 27.21
N SER A 304 3.13 29.67 26.66
CA SER A 304 1.72 29.86 26.33
C SER A 304 1.19 29.02 25.16
N ASP A 305 2.02 28.66 24.18
CA ASP A 305 1.63 27.75 23.09
C ASP A 305 1.72 26.28 23.55
N ARG A 306 2.60 25.98 24.52
CA ARG A 306 2.65 24.67 25.20
C ARG A 306 1.40 24.39 26.01
N THR A 307 0.74 25.41 26.55
CA THR A 307 -0.54 25.28 27.28
C THR A 307 -1.78 25.24 26.37
N LYS A 308 -1.65 25.63 25.09
CA LYS A 308 -2.74 25.58 24.08
C LYS A 308 -2.64 24.37 23.16
N SER A 309 -1.43 23.86 22.94
CA SER A 309 -1.20 22.56 22.30
C SER A 309 -1.76 21.45 23.19
N ARG A 310 -2.79 20.74 22.71
CA ARG A 310 -3.23 19.49 23.35
C ARG A 310 -2.14 18.41 23.38
N ARG A 311 -1.13 18.50 22.51
CA ARG A 311 -0.04 17.52 22.41
C ARG A 311 1.07 17.82 23.41
N ARG A 312 1.47 16.80 24.16
CA ARG A 312 2.61 16.87 25.08
C ARG A 312 3.92 16.73 24.29
N PRO A 313 5.00 17.43 24.67
CA PRO A 313 6.31 17.19 24.08
C PRO A 313 6.69 15.71 24.20
N GLY A 314 7.14 15.11 23.09
CA GLY A 314 7.52 13.69 23.03
C GLY A 314 6.36 12.71 22.83
N GLN A 315 5.11 13.19 22.78
CA GLN A 315 3.97 12.35 22.45
C GLN A 315 4.04 11.89 20.98
N LEU A 316 3.86 10.60 20.75
CA LEU A 316 3.81 10.00 19.41
C LEU A 316 2.36 10.05 18.90
N ASP A 317 2.17 10.55 17.68
CA ASP A 317 0.85 10.59 17.06
C ASP A 317 0.51 9.25 16.44
N TRP A 318 -0.64 8.68 16.77
CA TRP A 318 -1.04 7.37 16.25
C TRP A 318 -2.00 7.49 15.05
N GLY A 319 -1.87 6.57 14.09
CA GLY A 319 -2.89 6.33 13.07
C GLY A 319 -3.10 7.48 12.07
N SER A 320 -2.05 8.27 11.80
CA SER A 320 -2.10 9.45 10.91
C SER A 320 -2.55 9.14 9.47
N TRP A 321 -2.39 7.90 9.00
CA TRP A 321 -2.80 7.48 7.66
C TRP A 321 -4.20 6.85 7.64
N TYR A 322 -4.37 5.69 8.29
CA TYR A 322 -5.60 4.89 8.23
C TYR A 322 -6.72 5.37 9.18
N ALA A 323 -6.36 5.93 10.33
CA ALA A 323 -7.32 6.36 11.37
C ALA A 323 -7.54 7.88 11.40
N SER A 324 -7.17 8.59 10.33
CA SER A 324 -7.38 10.03 10.20
C SER A 324 -8.84 10.35 9.91
N SER A 325 -9.43 11.27 10.69
CA SER A 325 -10.84 11.66 10.60
C SER A 325 -11.17 12.60 9.45
N LEU A 326 -10.19 13.04 8.65
CA LEU A 326 -10.36 14.15 7.71
C LEU A 326 -11.50 13.97 6.69
N LEU A 327 -11.91 12.74 6.35
CA LEU A 327 -13.10 12.53 5.49
C LEU A 327 -14.44 12.62 6.22
N TRP A 328 -14.42 12.42 7.53
CA TRP A 328 -15.58 12.07 8.34
C TRP A 328 -16.08 13.22 9.19
N ASP A 329 -15.22 14.23 9.43
CA ASP A 329 -15.46 15.37 10.34
C ASP A 329 -16.80 16.12 10.09
N ALA A 330 -17.41 15.99 8.90
CA ALA A 330 -18.66 16.65 8.53
C ALA A 330 -19.89 15.71 8.43
N GLU A 331 -19.72 14.38 8.53
CA GLU A 331 -20.74 13.40 8.18
C GLU A 331 -21.15 12.55 9.38
N THR A 332 -22.41 12.65 9.78
CA THR A 332 -22.94 11.94 10.97
C THR A 332 -22.86 10.41 10.82
N THR A 333 -22.79 9.91 9.59
CA THR A 333 -22.65 8.50 9.23
C THR A 333 -21.43 7.83 9.87
N PHE A 334 -20.37 8.58 10.22
CA PHE A 334 -19.12 8.02 10.74
C PHE A 334 -18.93 8.18 12.26
N LEU A 335 -19.85 8.84 12.97
CA LEU A 335 -19.67 9.21 14.38
C LEU A 335 -19.33 8.04 15.30
N ASP A 336 -19.96 6.87 15.10
CA ASP A 336 -19.69 5.67 15.90
C ASP A 336 -18.26 5.16 15.70
N VAL A 337 -17.77 5.17 14.45
CA VAL A 337 -16.39 4.79 14.13
C VAL A 337 -15.42 5.81 14.73
N GLU A 338 -15.71 7.09 14.62
CA GLU A 338 -14.87 8.15 15.19
C GLU A 338 -14.72 8.06 16.71
N GLU A 339 -15.81 7.82 17.45
CA GLU A 339 -15.74 7.73 18.90
C GLU A 339 -14.94 6.50 19.35
N THR A 340 -15.10 5.35 18.68
CA THR A 340 -14.27 4.16 18.99
C THR A 340 -12.78 4.39 18.70
N LEU A 341 -12.46 5.09 17.61
CA LEU A 341 -11.07 5.42 17.27
C LEU A 341 -10.45 6.46 18.21
N LYS A 342 -11.26 7.37 18.77
CA LYS A 342 -10.80 8.36 19.75
C LYS A 342 -10.31 7.68 21.02
N ALA A 343 -11.07 6.73 21.57
CA ALA A 343 -10.65 5.96 22.75
C ALA A 343 -9.38 5.14 22.47
N LEU A 344 -9.31 4.48 21.31
CA LEU A 344 -8.11 3.76 20.89
C LEU A 344 -6.89 4.68 20.76
N ARG A 345 -7.07 5.86 20.16
CA ARG A 345 -6.01 6.87 20.01
C ARG A 345 -5.49 7.34 21.37
N GLU A 346 -6.38 7.63 22.31
CA GLU A 346 -5.99 8.02 23.68
C GLU A 346 -5.11 6.96 24.37
N GLN A 347 -5.39 5.66 24.15
CA GLN A 347 -4.54 4.57 24.64
C GLN A 347 -3.21 4.44 23.89
N MET A 348 -3.24 4.48 22.56
CA MET A 348 -2.03 4.35 21.72
C MET A 348 -1.06 5.52 21.93
N GLU A 349 -1.57 6.73 22.18
CA GLU A 349 -0.78 7.95 22.41
C GLU A 349 -0.44 8.18 23.90
N SER A 350 -0.69 7.19 24.77
CA SER A 350 -0.31 7.22 26.17
C SER A 350 1.16 6.84 26.37
N ASP A 351 1.72 7.15 27.55
CA ASP A 351 3.12 6.88 27.87
C ASP A 351 3.43 5.37 28.01
N ASP A 352 2.40 4.55 28.25
CA ASP A 352 2.48 3.09 28.39
C ASP A 352 1.26 2.41 27.74
N PRO A 353 1.23 2.28 26.39
CA PRO A 353 0.10 1.71 25.67
C PRO A 353 -0.19 0.27 26.12
N ASN A 354 -1.28 0.06 26.85
CA ASN A 354 -1.61 -1.24 27.40
C ASN A 354 -2.14 -2.19 26.30
N PRO A 355 -1.46 -3.33 25.99
CA PRO A 355 -1.86 -4.21 24.89
C PRO A 355 -3.27 -4.79 25.05
N ASP A 356 -3.69 -5.13 26.28
CA ASP A 356 -5.00 -5.73 26.53
C ASP A 356 -6.14 -4.75 26.32
N ALA A 357 -5.99 -3.52 26.82
CA ALA A 357 -6.94 -2.43 26.61
C ALA A 357 -7.06 -2.11 25.12
N ILE A 358 -5.93 -2.03 24.40
CA ILE A 358 -5.88 -1.76 22.97
C ILE A 358 -6.58 -2.85 22.17
N ARG A 359 -6.36 -4.13 22.48
CA ARG A 359 -7.12 -5.24 21.87
C ARG A 359 -8.63 -5.11 22.12
N GLY A 360 -9.04 -4.58 23.28
CA GLY A 360 -10.43 -4.23 23.58
C GLY A 360 -10.98 -3.18 22.62
N HIS A 361 -10.35 -2.02 22.55
CA HIS A 361 -10.78 -0.92 21.68
C HIS A 361 -10.71 -1.27 20.19
N VAL A 362 -9.74 -2.08 19.77
CA VAL A 362 -9.67 -2.59 18.40
C VAL A 362 -10.92 -3.42 18.07
N ARG A 363 -11.37 -4.30 18.96
CA ARG A 363 -12.61 -5.09 18.70
C ARG A 363 -13.83 -4.20 18.57
N GLU A 364 -13.93 -3.14 19.38
CA GLU A 364 -15.02 -2.16 19.31
C GLU A 364 -14.99 -1.41 17.97
N ALA A 365 -13.84 -0.85 17.60
CA ALA A 365 -13.67 -0.10 16.35
C ALA A 365 -13.95 -0.96 15.11
N ARG A 366 -13.42 -2.19 15.06
CA ARG A 366 -13.70 -3.13 13.96
C ARG A 366 -15.18 -3.51 13.88
N SER A 367 -15.87 -3.64 15.02
CA SER A 367 -17.30 -3.90 15.04
C SER A 367 -18.11 -2.71 14.48
N ALA A 368 -17.73 -1.47 14.84
CA ALA A 368 -18.33 -0.26 14.29
C ALA A 368 -18.11 -0.16 12.77
N ILE A 369 -16.89 -0.43 12.29
CA ILE A 369 -16.56 -0.45 10.86
C ILE A 369 -17.38 -1.52 10.12
N ALA A 370 -17.47 -2.74 10.67
CA ALA A 370 -18.24 -3.82 10.06
C ALA A 370 -19.73 -3.48 9.94
N ASN A 371 -20.31 -2.85 10.96
CA ASN A 371 -21.69 -2.37 10.93
C ASN A 371 -21.89 -1.30 9.87
N LEU A 372 -20.98 -0.32 9.77
CA LEU A 372 -21.04 0.72 8.76
C LEU A 372 -20.92 0.15 7.34
N LEU A 373 -19.95 -0.75 7.10
CA LEU A 373 -19.81 -1.43 5.81
C LEU A 373 -21.07 -2.20 5.42
N LYS A 374 -21.73 -2.87 6.39
CA LYS A 374 -23.01 -3.55 6.15
C LYS A 374 -24.13 -2.57 5.75
N THR A 375 -24.20 -1.40 6.36
CA THR A 375 -25.14 -0.35 5.99
C THR A 375 -24.85 0.18 4.58
N MET A 376 -23.58 0.40 4.25
CA MET A 376 -23.16 0.84 2.91
C MET A 376 -23.41 -0.21 1.82
N ASP A 377 -23.32 -1.50 2.15
CA ASP A 377 -23.67 -2.59 1.23
C ASP A 377 -25.19 -2.67 1.00
N ALA A 378 -26.00 -2.19 1.95
CA ALA A 378 -27.45 -2.09 1.82
C ALA A 378 -27.94 -0.81 1.10
N ASP A 379 -27.11 0.24 1.01
CA ASP A 379 -27.34 1.45 0.19
C ASP A 379 -26.46 1.44 -1.08
N PRO A 380 -26.86 0.71 -2.14
CA PRO A 380 -26.09 0.65 -3.37
C PRO A 380 -26.18 1.95 -4.19
N PHE A 381 -27.10 2.86 -3.86
CA PHE A 381 -27.32 4.08 -4.63
C PHE A 381 -26.46 5.25 -4.15
N GLY A 382 -25.83 5.13 -2.98
CA GLY A 382 -24.89 6.13 -2.46
C GLY A 382 -25.57 7.46 -2.14
N THR A 383 -26.85 7.41 -1.73
CA THR A 383 -27.58 8.61 -1.29
C THR A 383 -27.07 9.13 0.04
N SER A 384 -26.28 8.31 0.74
CA SER A 384 -25.68 8.60 2.05
C SER A 384 -24.57 9.67 2.04
N PHE A 385 -24.12 10.16 0.88
CA PHE A 385 -23.02 11.14 0.82
C PHE A 385 -23.35 12.37 -0.05
N ASP A 386 -23.21 13.56 0.53
CA ASP A 386 -23.26 14.84 -0.19
C ASP A 386 -21.84 15.28 -0.57
N SER A 387 -21.38 14.85 -1.75
CA SER A 387 -20.05 15.20 -2.25
C SER A 387 -19.86 16.71 -2.44
N VAL A 388 -20.91 17.50 -2.70
CA VAL A 388 -20.77 18.96 -2.85
C VAL A 388 -20.51 19.63 -1.50
N ALA A 389 -21.22 19.22 -0.44
CA ALA A 389 -20.97 19.70 0.91
C ALA A 389 -19.56 19.31 1.39
N LEU A 390 -19.17 18.04 1.17
CA LEU A 390 -17.85 17.53 1.50
C LEU A 390 -16.73 18.27 0.76
N ILE A 391 -16.89 18.54 -0.55
CA ILE A 391 -15.94 19.35 -1.33
C ILE A 391 -15.74 20.70 -0.67
N ARG A 392 -16.83 21.42 -0.37
CA ARG A 392 -16.74 22.78 0.19
C ARG A 392 -16.02 22.78 1.54
N ASP A 393 -16.31 21.81 2.39
CA ASP A 393 -15.63 21.71 3.69
C ASP A 393 -14.12 21.44 3.51
N HIS A 394 -13.76 20.46 2.69
CA HIS A 394 -12.37 20.12 2.43
C HIS A 394 -11.58 21.25 1.73
N LEU A 395 -12.22 21.99 0.80
CA LEU A 395 -11.63 23.18 0.19
C LEU A 395 -11.32 24.23 1.26
N ASN A 396 -12.26 24.48 2.17
CA ASN A 396 -12.03 25.42 3.27
C ASN A 396 -10.93 24.95 4.23
N GLN A 397 -10.82 23.64 4.50
CA GLN A 397 -9.71 23.08 5.25
C GLN A 397 -8.37 23.33 4.53
N ALA A 398 -8.28 23.01 3.23
CA ALA A 398 -7.08 23.21 2.43
C ALA A 398 -6.66 24.69 2.34
N ARG A 399 -7.61 25.62 2.17
CA ARG A 399 -7.36 27.06 2.19
C ARG A 399 -6.73 27.52 3.50
N ARG A 400 -7.27 27.07 4.65
CA ARG A 400 -6.72 27.41 5.97
C ARG A 400 -5.30 26.89 6.16
N LEU A 401 -5.00 25.70 5.61
CA LEU A 401 -3.69 25.08 5.73
C LEU A 401 -2.65 25.72 4.81
N LEU A 402 -3.04 26.14 3.61
CA LEU A 402 -2.16 26.72 2.60
C LEU A 402 -2.10 28.25 2.61
N ASP A 403 -2.73 28.92 3.58
CA ASP A 403 -2.71 30.37 3.71
C ASP A 403 -1.26 30.87 3.96
N PRO A 404 -0.64 31.61 3.02
CA PRO A 404 0.75 32.06 3.14
C PRO A 404 1.00 32.99 4.34
N GLY A 405 -0.05 33.60 4.88
CA GLY A 405 0.02 34.47 6.06
C GLY A 405 0.11 33.72 7.38
N GLN A 406 -0.09 32.39 7.38
CA GLN A 406 -0.08 31.58 8.59
C GLN A 406 1.09 30.58 8.57
N ALA A 407 2.02 30.73 9.54
CA ALA A 407 3.07 29.75 9.83
C ALA A 407 2.52 28.35 10.23
N GLN A 408 1.20 28.15 10.20
CA GLN A 408 0.50 26.94 10.56
C GLN A 408 0.65 25.83 9.50
N GLY A 409 0.60 26.16 8.21
CA GLY A 409 0.77 25.19 7.13
C GLY A 409 2.11 24.48 7.17
N ASP A 410 3.19 25.25 7.21
CA ASP A 410 4.56 24.73 7.31
C ASP A 410 4.78 23.89 8.56
N ARG A 411 4.21 24.31 9.70
CA ARG A 411 4.27 23.55 10.96
C ARG A 411 3.53 22.22 10.86
N ILE A 412 2.40 22.18 10.15
CA ILE A 412 1.62 20.95 9.96
C ILE A 412 2.36 20.00 9.02
N ARG A 413 2.89 20.47 7.89
CA ARG A 413 3.71 19.65 6.99
C ARG A 413 4.92 19.07 7.69
N ALA A 414 5.61 19.88 8.49
CA ALA A 414 6.76 19.43 9.24
C ALA A 414 6.41 18.38 10.31
N ARG A 415 5.15 18.28 10.74
CA ARG A 415 4.71 17.39 11.82
C ARG A 415 3.83 16.23 11.38
N ASP A 416 3.15 16.33 10.23
CA ASP A 416 2.06 15.42 9.85
C ASP A 416 1.83 15.44 8.34
N TRP A 417 2.83 14.96 7.58
CA TRP A 417 2.75 14.82 6.13
C TRP A 417 1.59 13.89 5.71
N ASP A 418 1.38 12.81 6.46
CA ASP A 418 0.30 11.83 6.20
C ASP A 418 -1.06 12.54 6.13
N ARG A 419 -1.43 13.37 7.11
CA ARG A 419 -2.71 14.09 7.09
C ARG A 419 -2.86 15.01 5.87
N LEU A 420 -1.80 15.67 5.44
CA LEU A 420 -1.84 16.52 4.25
C LEU A 420 -2.00 15.72 2.97
N ALA A 421 -1.29 14.59 2.84
CA ALA A 421 -1.44 13.67 1.72
C ALA A 421 -2.87 13.10 1.68
N ARG A 422 -3.46 12.80 2.83
CA ARG A 422 -4.87 12.37 2.93
C ARG A 422 -5.83 13.46 2.49
N LEU A 423 -5.61 14.72 2.88
CA LEU A 423 -6.43 15.84 2.41
C LEU A 423 -6.38 15.98 0.88
N TYR A 424 -5.19 15.85 0.27
CA TYR A 424 -5.05 15.82 -1.18
C TYR A 424 -5.88 14.69 -1.80
N LEU A 425 -5.73 13.45 -1.31
CA LEU A 425 -6.45 12.28 -1.82
C LEU A 425 -7.98 12.45 -1.68
N ASN A 426 -8.45 13.09 -0.60
CA ASN A 426 -9.87 13.41 -0.40
C ASN A 426 -10.38 14.35 -1.49
N LEU A 427 -9.68 15.47 -1.70
CA LEU A 427 -10.05 16.48 -2.68
C LEU A 427 -10.04 15.92 -4.10
N ALA A 428 -9.02 15.12 -4.45
CA ALA A 428 -8.92 14.47 -5.75
C ALA A 428 -10.10 13.51 -5.98
N THR A 429 -10.40 12.65 -5.00
CA THR A 429 -11.53 11.71 -5.05
C THR A 429 -12.87 12.44 -5.19
N LEU A 430 -13.07 13.49 -4.41
CA LEU A 430 -14.30 14.28 -4.41
C LEU A 430 -14.50 14.99 -5.76
N GLY A 431 -13.43 15.51 -6.36
CA GLY A 431 -13.44 16.06 -7.72
C GLY A 431 -13.83 15.01 -8.77
N ASP A 432 -13.24 13.82 -8.68
CA ASP A 432 -13.59 12.67 -9.53
C ASP A 432 -15.06 12.26 -9.38
N ASP A 433 -15.56 12.21 -8.15
CA ASP A 433 -16.95 11.85 -7.85
C ASP A 433 -17.94 12.85 -8.46
N ALA A 434 -17.68 14.15 -8.29
CA ALA A 434 -18.56 15.18 -8.84
C ALA A 434 -18.59 15.16 -10.38
N ARG A 435 -17.44 14.91 -11.03
CA ARG A 435 -17.36 14.70 -12.48
C ARG A 435 -18.14 13.45 -12.91
N ALA A 436 -17.93 12.32 -12.23
CA ALA A 436 -18.57 11.05 -12.56
C ALA A 436 -20.10 11.07 -12.37
N THR A 437 -20.58 11.79 -11.35
CA THR A 437 -22.01 11.86 -11.03
C THR A 437 -22.74 13.01 -11.72
N SER A 438 -22.04 13.82 -12.52
CA SER A 438 -22.59 15.06 -13.11
C SER A 438 -23.22 16.00 -12.06
N ARG A 439 -22.76 15.94 -10.80
CA ARG A 439 -23.21 16.85 -9.75
C ARG A 439 -22.64 18.24 -10.05
N VAL A 440 -23.50 19.26 -10.03
CA VAL A 440 -23.10 20.64 -10.32
C VAL A 440 -22.28 21.16 -9.14
N ILE A 441 -20.96 21.26 -9.33
CA ILE A 441 -20.10 22.08 -8.49
C ILE A 441 -20.15 23.51 -9.03
N ALA A 442 -20.12 24.51 -8.15
CA ALA A 442 -19.99 25.89 -8.57
C ALA A 442 -18.66 26.10 -9.33
N VAL A 443 -18.64 26.93 -10.38
CA VAL A 443 -17.45 27.11 -11.24
C VAL A 443 -16.25 27.60 -10.43
N GLU A 444 -16.51 28.47 -9.46
CA GLU A 444 -15.56 28.97 -8.47
C GLU A 444 -14.96 27.87 -7.60
N ASP A 445 -15.77 26.92 -7.13
CA ASP A 445 -15.32 25.78 -6.32
C ASP A 445 -14.48 24.81 -7.16
N ALA A 446 -14.83 24.62 -8.44
CA ALA A 446 -14.08 23.76 -9.37
C ALA A 446 -12.70 24.35 -9.75
N ALA A 447 -12.62 25.65 -10.06
CA ALA A 447 -11.36 26.31 -10.36
C ALA A 447 -10.43 26.36 -9.14
N ASP A 448 -11.00 26.56 -7.94
CA ASP A 448 -10.23 26.56 -6.71
C ASP A 448 -9.73 25.16 -6.32
N LEU A 449 -10.53 24.12 -6.55
CA LEU A 449 -10.12 22.73 -6.34
C LEU A 449 -8.84 22.39 -7.10
N GLU A 450 -8.79 22.68 -8.41
CA GLU A 450 -7.60 22.41 -9.24
C GLU A 450 -6.37 23.18 -8.76
N SER A 451 -6.54 24.47 -8.42
CA SER A 451 -5.46 25.32 -7.88
C SER A 451 -4.93 24.83 -6.54
N LEU A 452 -5.82 24.35 -5.65
CA LEU A 452 -5.43 23.81 -4.35
C LEU A 452 -4.74 22.46 -4.48
N LEU A 453 -5.20 21.58 -5.36
CA LEU A 453 -4.56 20.29 -5.63
C LEU A 453 -3.11 20.49 -6.11
N ASP A 454 -2.88 21.40 -7.05
CA ASP A 454 -1.52 21.71 -7.54
C ASP A 454 -0.61 22.22 -6.41
N ARG A 455 -1.11 23.15 -5.60
CA ARG A 455 -0.37 23.66 -4.43
C ARG A 455 -0.09 22.58 -3.39
N LEU A 456 -1.05 21.69 -3.13
CA LEU A 456 -0.86 20.57 -2.20
C LEU A 456 0.21 19.59 -2.71
N VAL A 457 0.26 19.29 -4.01
CA VAL A 457 1.31 18.42 -4.58
C VAL A 457 2.70 19.05 -4.40
N GLU A 458 2.85 20.32 -4.75
CA GLU A 458 4.11 21.05 -4.54
C GLU A 458 4.49 21.08 -3.05
N PHE A 459 3.49 21.26 -2.19
CA PHE A 459 3.67 21.26 -0.74
C PHE A 459 3.95 19.87 -0.17
N LEU A 460 3.58 18.78 -0.83
CA LEU A 460 3.88 17.42 -0.39
C LEU A 460 5.21 16.89 -0.92
N ALA A 461 5.76 17.51 -1.96
CA ALA A 461 7.01 17.08 -2.57
C ALA A 461 8.18 17.06 -1.57
N PHE A 462 8.95 15.98 -1.54
CA PHE A 462 10.17 15.94 -0.74
C PHE A 462 11.28 16.79 -1.41
N PRO A 463 12.16 17.43 -0.63
CA PRO A 463 13.29 18.18 -1.19
C PRO A 463 14.21 17.31 -2.03
N GLN A 464 15.00 17.95 -2.90
CA GLN A 464 16.03 17.27 -3.67
C GLN A 464 17.04 16.55 -2.76
N GLY A 465 17.33 15.28 -3.05
CA GLY A 465 18.32 14.48 -2.31
C GLY A 465 17.72 13.41 -1.38
N TYR A 466 16.41 13.41 -1.15
CA TYR A 466 15.72 12.31 -0.47
C TYR A 466 15.47 11.14 -1.45
N ASP A 467 15.59 9.90 -0.98
CA ASP A 467 15.22 8.68 -1.74
C ASP A 467 13.71 8.46 -1.70
N SER A 468 12.98 9.45 -2.22
CA SER A 468 11.54 9.39 -2.49
C SER A 468 11.31 9.24 -3.99
N PRO A 469 10.17 8.68 -4.44
CA PRO A 469 9.76 8.77 -5.83
C PRO A 469 9.87 10.24 -6.30
N ARG A 470 10.71 10.49 -7.31
CA ARG A 470 10.96 11.85 -7.83
C ARG A 470 9.84 12.35 -8.75
N VAL A 471 8.90 11.46 -9.04
CA VAL A 471 7.61 11.70 -9.67
C VAL A 471 6.58 11.43 -8.58
N SER A 472 5.59 12.31 -8.44
CA SER A 472 4.53 12.15 -7.45
C SER A 472 3.97 10.72 -7.50
N PRO A 473 3.86 9.99 -6.37
CA PRO A 473 3.10 8.74 -6.31
C PRO A 473 1.58 9.00 -6.33
N LEU A 474 1.18 10.27 -6.48
CA LEU A 474 -0.20 10.68 -6.63
C LEU A 474 -0.53 10.79 -8.11
N PRO A 475 -1.74 10.38 -8.52
CA PRO A 475 -2.09 10.17 -9.91
C PRO A 475 -1.81 11.40 -10.79
N PRO A 476 -1.10 11.24 -11.93
CA PRO A 476 -1.02 12.30 -12.92
C PRO A 476 -2.41 12.56 -13.51
N ARG A 477 -2.74 13.83 -13.75
CA ARG A 477 -4.01 14.27 -14.35
C ARG A 477 -4.34 13.48 -15.61
N ALA A 478 -5.61 13.15 -15.80
CA ALA A 478 -6.13 12.55 -17.05
C ALA A 478 -5.82 13.38 -18.31
N ASP A 479 -5.52 14.68 -18.14
CA ASP A 479 -5.29 15.64 -19.23
C ASP A 479 -3.88 16.26 -19.23
N ALA A 480 -2.91 15.70 -18.52
CA ALA A 480 -1.54 16.22 -18.58
C ALA A 480 -0.96 16.00 -20.00
N PRO A 481 -0.64 17.07 -20.77
CA PRO A 481 0.04 16.88 -22.05
C PRO A 481 1.34 16.15 -21.79
N ALA A 482 1.61 15.10 -22.57
CA ALA A 482 2.86 14.36 -22.52
C ALA A 482 4.02 15.35 -22.54
N GLY A 483 4.74 15.46 -21.42
CA GLY A 483 5.86 16.37 -21.28
C GLY A 483 6.93 16.08 -22.35
N PRO A 484 7.71 17.10 -22.75
CA PRO A 484 8.70 16.94 -23.80
C PRO A 484 9.78 15.94 -23.36
N ASN A 485 9.96 14.88 -24.17
CA ASN A 485 11.06 13.94 -24.09
C ASN A 485 12.42 14.61 -24.36
#